data_AF-A0A2G9NIS2-F1
#
_entry.id   AF-A0A2G9NIS2-F1
#
_cell.length_a   1.000
_cell.length_b   1.000
_cell.length_c   1.000
_cell.angle_alpha   90.00
_cell.angle_beta   90.00
_cell.angle_gamma   90.00
#
_symmetry.space_group_name_H-M   'P 1'
#
loop_
_entity.id
_entity.type
_entity.pdbx_description
1 polymer ?
#
loop_
_entity_poly.entity_id
_entity_poly.type
_entity_poly.pdbx_seq_one_letter_code
_entity_poly.pdbx_strand_id
1 'polypeptide(L)'
;MMIKTEHLFVALLILVSLASTISANGNENIILEEGKNFITIDTEILASELLLLNPSIEAISYFDEDLQTTLGYVNIFGGIGKNFYLRPGVEYEIFAGESIILNVTDLQNGS
;
A
#
# COMPACT_ATOMS: atom_id res chain seq x y z
N MET A 1 25.21 -39.79 2.36
CA MET A 1 24.10 -39.46 3.29
C MET A 1 23.04 -38.75 2.46
N MET A 2 22.00 -39.48 2.08
CA MET A 2 21.02 -39.09 1.05
C MET A 2 19.92 -38.28 1.74
N ILE A 3 19.88 -36.97 1.50
CA ILE A 3 18.82 -36.11 2.02
C ILE A 3 17.56 -36.48 1.23
N LYS A 4 16.53 -36.94 1.95
CA LYS A 4 15.27 -37.45 1.41
C LYS A 4 14.60 -36.38 0.55
N THR A 5 14.38 -36.72 -0.73
CA THR A 5 13.78 -35.89 -1.78
C THR A 5 12.35 -35.43 -1.48
N GLU A 6 11.74 -35.92 -0.41
CA GLU A 6 10.36 -35.62 0.00
C GLU A 6 10.21 -34.28 0.75
N HIS A 7 11.29 -33.72 1.29
CA HIS A 7 11.24 -32.41 1.95
C HIS A 7 11.49 -31.25 0.99
N LEU A 8 11.95 -31.53 -0.23
CA LEU A 8 12.25 -30.49 -1.23
C LEU A 8 10.97 -29.90 -1.85
N PHE A 9 9.88 -30.68 -1.92
CA PHE A 9 8.59 -30.20 -2.44
C PHE A 9 7.84 -29.31 -1.45
N VAL A 10 8.01 -29.51 -0.14
CA VAL A 10 7.33 -28.71 0.89
C VAL A 10 7.93 -27.30 1.00
N ALA A 11 9.22 -27.15 0.74
CA ALA A 11 9.89 -25.84 0.75
C ALA A 11 9.48 -24.95 -0.44
N LEU A 12 9.04 -25.53 -1.56
CA LEU A 12 8.61 -24.77 -2.74
C LEU A 12 7.18 -24.22 -2.61
N LEU A 13 6.33 -24.87 -1.81
CA LEU A 13 4.91 -24.49 -1.65
C LEU A 13 4.70 -23.32 -0.67
N ILE A 14 5.68 -23.01 0.16
CA ILE A 14 5.65 -21.88 1.12
C ILE A 14 6.06 -20.56 0.45
N LEU A 15 6.71 -20.60 -0.72
CA LEU A 15 7.17 -19.39 -1.41
C LEU A 15 6.13 -18.72 -2.32
N VAL A 16 4.91 -19.27 -2.45
CA VAL A 16 3.90 -18.83 -3.44
C VAL A 16 2.76 -18.00 -2.82
N SER A 17 2.83 -17.64 -1.53
CA SER A 17 1.67 -17.03 -0.85
C SER A 17 1.64 -15.50 -0.75
N LEU A 18 2.54 -14.74 -1.39
CA LEU A 18 2.58 -13.28 -1.22
C LEU A 18 2.56 -12.49 -2.54
N ALA A 19 1.65 -12.85 -3.44
CA ALA A 19 1.31 -11.99 -4.59
C ALA A 19 -0.19 -12.05 -4.87
N SER A 20 -0.99 -11.77 -3.84
CA SER A 20 -2.38 -11.40 -4.06
C SER A 20 -2.41 -9.93 -4.42
N THR A 21 -2.16 -9.60 -5.68
CA THR A 21 -2.40 -8.25 -6.20
C THR A 21 -3.91 -8.04 -6.21
N ILE A 22 -4.43 -7.39 -5.17
CA ILE A 22 -5.82 -6.95 -5.12
C ILE A 22 -5.91 -5.78 -6.10
N SER A 23 -6.32 -6.09 -7.34
CA SER A 23 -6.75 -5.08 -8.30
C SER A 23 -8.18 -4.70 -7.95
N ALA A 24 -8.36 -3.58 -7.25
CA ALA A 24 -9.68 -2.97 -7.13
C ALA A 24 -10.10 -2.48 -8.53
N ASN A 25 -11.37 -2.67 -8.88
CA ASN A 25 -11.98 -2.07 -10.06
C ASN A 25 -13.40 -1.68 -9.68
N GLY A 26 -13.60 -0.39 -9.38
CA GLY A 26 -14.91 0.22 -9.15
C GLY A 26 -15.51 0.02 -7.76
N ASN A 27 -15.65 1.12 -7.00
CA ASN A 27 -16.46 1.24 -5.77
C ASN A 27 -16.30 0.14 -4.70
N GLU A 28 -15.19 -0.59 -4.69
CA GLU A 28 -14.87 -1.51 -3.60
C GLU A 28 -14.24 -0.71 -2.45
N ASN A 29 -14.80 -0.85 -1.27
CA ASN A 29 -14.24 -0.29 -0.04
C ASN A 29 -12.86 -0.92 0.18
N ILE A 30 -11.79 -0.13 0.00
CA ILE A 30 -10.43 -0.58 0.33
C ILE A 30 -10.35 -0.66 1.86
N ILE A 31 -10.14 -1.86 2.39
CA ILE A 31 -9.96 -2.08 3.83
C ILE A 31 -8.46 -2.03 4.11
N LEU A 32 -8.05 -1.16 5.03
CA LEU A 32 -6.72 -1.17 5.61
C LEU A 32 -6.78 -1.92 6.93
N GLU A 33 -5.85 -2.85 7.14
CA GLU A 33 -5.63 -3.46 8.44
C GLU A 33 -4.69 -2.61 9.28
N GLU A 34 -4.76 -2.75 10.61
CA GLU A 34 -3.76 -2.17 11.50
C GLU A 34 -2.34 -2.57 11.08
N GLY A 35 -1.45 -1.58 11.00
CA GLY A 35 -0.07 -1.74 10.55
C GLY A 35 0.08 -1.55 9.05
N LYS A 36 0.91 -2.40 8.43
CA LYS A 36 1.40 -2.20 7.06
C LYS A 36 0.45 -2.82 6.03
N ASN A 37 0.09 -2.02 5.03
CA ASN A 37 -0.74 -2.43 3.89
C ASN A 37 -0.05 -2.08 2.58
N PHE A 38 -0.27 -2.89 1.55
CA PHE A 38 0.13 -2.62 0.18
C PHE A 38 -1.13 -2.44 -0.65
N ILE A 39 -1.32 -1.25 -1.20
CA ILE A 39 -2.55 -0.92 -1.93
C ILE A 39 -2.25 -0.24 -3.25
N THR A 40 -3.13 -0.50 -4.22
CA THR A 40 -3.22 0.28 -5.46
C THR A 40 -4.50 1.11 -5.41
N ILE A 41 -4.41 2.40 -5.72
CA ILE A 41 -5.56 3.32 -5.80
C ILE A 41 -5.76 3.69 -7.26
N ASP A 42 -6.98 3.60 -7.78
CA ASP A 42 -7.30 3.89 -9.20
C ASP A 42 -7.50 5.38 -9.50
N THR A 43 -7.32 6.24 -8.49
CA THR A 43 -7.51 7.70 -8.58
C THR A 43 -6.22 8.41 -8.21
N GLU A 44 -5.90 9.47 -8.95
CA GLU A 44 -4.78 10.35 -8.60
C GLU A 44 -5.14 11.22 -7.40
N ILE A 45 -4.32 11.19 -6.33
CA ILE A 45 -4.53 11.97 -5.11
C ILE A 45 -3.18 12.35 -4.46
N LEU A 46 -3.07 13.52 -3.84
CA LEU A 46 -1.87 13.84 -3.05
C LEU A 46 -1.83 12.97 -1.79
N ALA A 47 -0.65 12.44 -1.46
CA ALA A 47 -0.43 11.66 -0.25
C ALA A 47 -0.89 12.41 1.01
N SER A 48 -0.61 13.72 1.09
CA SER A 48 -1.10 14.56 2.20
C SER A 48 -2.62 14.68 2.26
N GLU A 49 -3.29 14.71 1.10
CA GLU A 49 -4.75 14.78 1.05
C GLU A 49 -5.37 13.46 1.50
N LEU A 50 -4.78 12.32 1.09
CA LEU A 50 -5.24 11.01 1.57
C LEU A 50 -5.10 10.86 3.09
N LEU A 51 -4.00 11.36 3.67
CA LEU A 51 -3.79 11.44 5.12
C LEU A 51 -4.83 12.36 5.80
N LEU A 52 -5.18 13.48 5.17
CA LEU A 52 -6.19 14.41 5.71
C LEU A 52 -7.59 13.79 5.73
N LEU A 53 -7.94 13.04 4.68
CA LEU A 53 -9.22 12.33 4.58
C LEU A 53 -9.30 11.13 5.52
N ASN A 54 -8.16 10.53 5.89
CA ASN A 54 -8.07 9.30 6.67
C ASN A 54 -7.09 9.50 7.84
N PRO A 55 -7.49 10.18 8.93
CA PRO A 55 -6.59 10.55 10.02
C PRO A 55 -5.99 9.37 10.79
N SER A 56 -6.54 8.16 10.64
CA SER A 56 -5.96 6.93 11.21
C SER A 56 -4.78 6.39 10.39
N ILE A 57 -4.46 6.96 9.22
CA ILE A 57 -3.23 6.66 8.49
C ILE A 57 -2.07 7.43 9.14
N GLU A 58 -1.02 6.70 9.49
CA GLU A 58 0.18 7.28 10.10
C GLU A 58 1.18 7.74 9.04
N ALA A 59 1.34 6.95 7.98
CA ALA A 59 2.27 7.23 6.90
C ALA A 59 1.90 6.57 5.57
N ILE A 60 2.35 7.18 4.48
CA ILE A 60 2.30 6.64 3.13
C ILE A 60 3.72 6.69 2.55
N SER A 61 4.19 5.59 2.00
CA SER A 61 5.50 5.49 1.37
C SER A 61 5.42 4.88 -0.03
N TYR A 62 6.34 5.29 -0.89
CA TYR A 62 6.58 4.65 -2.18
C TYR A 62 7.95 4.01 -2.15
N PHE A 63 7.98 2.67 -2.21
CA PHE A 63 9.20 1.88 -2.30
C PHE A 63 9.43 1.49 -3.76
N ASP A 64 10.59 1.85 -4.29
CA ASP A 64 11.03 1.42 -5.61
C ASP A 64 11.84 0.12 -5.44
N GLU A 65 11.28 -0.99 -5.93
CA GLU A 65 11.91 -2.30 -5.81
C GLU A 65 13.20 -2.43 -6.63
N ASP A 66 13.28 -1.74 -7.77
CA ASP A 66 14.44 -1.79 -8.66
C ASP A 66 15.64 -1.07 -8.04
N LEU A 67 15.38 0.07 -7.38
CA LEU A 67 16.38 0.89 -6.70
C LEU A 67 16.59 0.47 -5.23
N GLN A 68 15.76 -0.43 -4.71
CA GLN A 68 15.68 -0.82 -3.30
C GLN A 68 15.67 0.38 -2.34
N THR A 69 14.85 1.39 -2.63
CA THR A 69 14.83 2.63 -1.86
C THR A 69 13.44 3.26 -1.77
N THR A 70 13.16 3.95 -0.67
CA THR A 70 11.93 4.73 -0.50
C THR A 70 12.09 6.08 -1.21
N LEU A 71 11.33 6.28 -2.28
CA LEU A 71 11.37 7.51 -3.09
C LEU A 71 10.43 8.60 -2.60
N GLY A 72 9.41 8.24 -1.81
CA GLY A 72 8.46 9.18 -1.22
C GLY A 72 7.99 8.69 0.15
N TYR A 73 7.88 9.61 1.11
CA TYR A 73 7.37 9.33 2.45
C TYR A 73 6.63 10.56 3.00
N VAL A 74 5.37 10.38 3.36
CA VAL A 74 4.55 11.41 4.01
C VAL A 74 3.94 10.82 5.26
N ASN A 75 4.01 11.54 6.38
CA ASN A 75 3.35 11.20 7.64
C ASN A 75 2.54 12.38 8.17
N ILE A 76 1.82 12.16 9.28
CA ILE A 76 0.97 13.19 9.93
C ILE A 76 1.74 14.46 10.39
N PHE A 77 3.07 14.42 10.46
CA PHE A 77 3.92 15.54 10.88
C PHE A 77 4.55 16.31 9.71
N GLY A 78 4.27 15.91 8.47
CA GLY A 78 4.99 16.36 7.29
C GLY A 78 6.29 15.58 7.13
N GLY A 79 6.27 14.61 6.19
CA GLY A 79 7.37 13.66 6.00
C GLY A 79 8.66 14.27 5.43
N ILE A 80 9.71 13.47 5.45
CA ILE A 80 10.97 13.73 4.75
C ILE A 80 10.80 13.27 3.30
N GLY A 81 10.88 14.21 2.35
CA GLY A 81 10.59 13.96 0.94
C GLY A 81 9.22 14.53 0.61
N LYS A 82 9.22 15.52 -0.30
CA LYS A 82 8.04 16.31 -0.69
C LYS A 82 6.79 15.45 -0.86
N ASN A 83 5.65 16.02 -0.43
CA ASN A 83 4.32 15.56 -0.83
C ASN A 83 4.31 15.11 -2.30
N PHE A 84 3.72 13.95 -2.56
CA PHE A 84 3.71 13.33 -3.89
C PHE A 84 2.30 12.84 -4.24
N TYR A 85 2.04 12.70 -5.54
CA TYR A 85 0.81 12.13 -6.04
C TYR A 85 0.89 10.61 -6.02
N LEU A 86 -0.12 9.97 -5.44
CA LEU A 86 -0.42 8.57 -5.67
C LEU A 86 -1.03 8.47 -7.06
N ARG A 87 -0.46 7.63 -7.93
CA ARG A 87 -0.87 7.49 -9.32
C ARG A 87 -1.69 6.21 -9.53
N PRO A 88 -2.70 6.24 -10.42
CA PRO A 88 -3.44 5.04 -10.80
C PRO A 88 -2.53 3.89 -11.22
N GLY A 89 -2.80 2.69 -10.70
CA GLY A 89 -2.05 1.47 -11.06
C GLY A 89 -0.66 1.35 -10.43
N VAL A 90 -0.29 2.23 -9.51
CA VAL A 90 0.95 2.13 -8.73
C VAL A 90 0.64 1.62 -7.32
N GLU A 91 1.43 0.66 -6.84
CA GLU A 91 1.32 0.14 -5.48
C GLU A 91 2.08 1.05 -4.50
N TYR A 92 1.45 1.31 -3.34
CA TYR A 92 1.99 2.11 -2.26
C TYR A 92 1.91 1.35 -0.93
N GLU A 93 2.87 1.64 -0.06
CA GLU A 93 2.86 1.15 1.31
C GLU A 93 2.13 2.17 2.21
N ILE A 94 1.09 1.73 2.90
CA ILE A 94 0.32 2.56 3.85
C ILE A 94 0.36 1.94 5.24
N PHE A 95 0.74 2.74 6.23
CA PHE A 95 0.67 2.39 7.63
C PHE A 95 -0.60 2.97 8.25
N ALA A 96 -1.48 2.11 8.74
CA ALA A 96 -2.67 2.51 9.48
C ALA A 96 -2.48 2.21 10.97
N GLY A 97 -2.88 3.14 11.84
CA GLY A 97 -2.84 2.95 13.29
C GLY A 97 -3.96 2.03 13.81
N GLU A 98 -4.99 1.78 13.01
CA GLU A 98 -6.10 0.85 13.28
C GLU A 98 -6.74 0.40 11.95
N SER A 99 -7.53 -0.67 11.97
CA SER A 99 -8.24 -1.11 10.77
C SER A 99 -9.34 -0.13 10.36
N ILE A 100 -9.32 0.34 9.11
CA ILE A 100 -10.25 1.35 8.57
C ILE A 100 -10.73 1.00 7.16
N ILE A 101 -11.84 1.62 6.75
CA ILE A 101 -12.22 1.68 5.34
C ILE A 101 -11.65 2.99 4.77
N LEU A 102 -10.83 2.88 3.74
CA LEU A 102 -10.18 4.01 3.09
C LEU A 102 -11.21 4.87 2.34
N ASN A 103 -11.24 6.16 2.63
CA ASN A 103 -12.01 7.14 1.88
C ASN A 103 -11.14 7.79 0.80
N VAL A 104 -11.54 7.61 -0.46
CA VAL A 104 -10.89 8.17 -1.67
C VAL A 104 -11.82 9.08 -2.48
N THR A 105 -13.06 9.32 -2.02
CA THR A 105 -14.17 9.79 -2.88
C THR A 105 -14.43 11.30 -2.80
N ASP A 106 -13.81 12.04 -1.89
CA ASP A 106 -14.25 13.41 -1.56
C ASP A 106 -13.66 14.53 -2.45
N LEU A 107 -12.85 14.25 -3.48
CA LEU A 107 -12.12 15.29 -4.24
C LEU A 107 -12.59 15.51 -5.69
N GLN A 108 -13.49 14.68 -6.23
CA GLN A 108 -14.04 14.87 -7.59
C GLN A 108 -15.19 15.91 -7.64
N ASN A 109 -15.69 16.38 -6.49
CA ASN A 109 -16.85 17.29 -6.41
C ASN A 109 -16.50 18.77 -6.13
N GLY A 110 -15.21 19.14 -6.23
CA GLY A 110 -14.72 20.49 -5.99
C GLY A 110 -13.94 21.05 -7.19
N SER A 111 -14.64 21.43 -8.26
CA SER A 111 -14.11 22.30 -9.32
C SER A 111 -15.20 23.23 -9.84
#